data_AF-A0A919LL61-F1
#
_entry.id   AF-A0A919LL61-F1
#
_cell.length_a   1.000
_cell.length_b   1.000
_cell.length_c   1.000
_cell.angle_alpha   90.00
_cell.angle_beta   90.00
_cell.angle_gamma   90.00
#
_symmetry.space_group_name_H-M   'P 1'
#
loop_
_entity.id
_entity.type
_entity.pdbx_description
1 polymer ?
#
loop_
_entity_poly.entity_id
_entity_poly.type
_entity_poly.pdbx_seq_one_letter_code
_entity_poly.pdbx_strand_id
1 'polypeptide(L)'
;MEPPLPLLSRTGELPLEAFAEQITRCGYRGPRSLEIFNDGFRASPNGATAKDGYRSLLWLEEQTRRRLPTCDADLFSPPPLPVYHGLEFIEFAASAAEAQRPGNICRRWVFSTREATAPDR
;
A
#
# COMPACT_ATOMS: atom_id res chain seq x y z
N MET A 1 12.01 -35.49 -8.55
CA MET A 1 12.47 -34.11 -8.32
C MET A 1 11.41 -33.43 -7.47
N GLU A 2 11.67 -33.33 -6.18
CA GLU A 2 10.80 -32.63 -5.23
C GLU A 2 10.99 -31.11 -5.43
N PRO A 3 9.94 -30.29 -5.41
CA PRO A 3 10.10 -28.84 -5.49
C PRO A 3 10.82 -28.33 -4.21
N PRO A 4 11.65 -27.27 -4.30
CA PRO A 4 12.34 -26.76 -3.13
C PRO A 4 11.34 -26.16 -2.15
N LEU A 5 11.46 -26.54 -0.88
CA LEU A 5 10.73 -25.92 0.23
C LEU A 5 11.11 -24.42 0.30
N PRO A 6 10.13 -23.51 0.47
CA PRO A 6 10.43 -22.09 0.52
C PRO A 6 11.24 -21.76 1.79
N LEU A 7 12.37 -21.10 1.55
CA LEU A 7 13.33 -20.64 2.54
C LEU A 7 12.68 -19.56 3.43
N LEU A 8 12.17 -19.95 4.60
CA LEU A 8 11.66 -19.01 5.60
C LEU A 8 12.84 -18.24 6.23
N SER A 9 13.09 -16.99 5.84
CA SER A 9 13.62 -15.96 6.77
C SER A 9 13.76 -14.55 6.15
N ARG A 10 12.63 -13.86 6.01
CA ARG A 10 12.52 -12.40 6.22
C ARG A 10 11.15 -12.10 6.82
N THR A 11 11.04 -11.05 7.63
CA THR A 11 9.73 -10.52 8.05
C THR A 11 8.90 -10.26 6.78
N GLY A 12 7.86 -11.05 6.53
CA GLY A 12 6.91 -10.82 5.43
C GLY A 12 6.82 -11.85 4.30
N GLU A 13 7.47 -13.01 4.38
CA GLU A 13 7.38 -14.05 3.32
C GLU A 13 6.30 -15.12 3.57
N LEU A 14 5.34 -14.86 4.45
CA LEU A 14 4.20 -15.76 4.61
C LEU A 14 3.32 -15.68 3.35
N PRO A 15 2.94 -16.81 2.73
CA PRO A 15 2.07 -16.83 1.55
C PRO A 15 0.60 -16.56 1.96
N LEU A 16 0.34 -15.36 2.51
CA LEU A 16 -0.94 -14.99 3.12
C LEU A 16 -2.10 -15.08 2.13
N GLU A 17 -1.88 -14.68 0.87
CA GLU A 17 -2.90 -14.80 -0.18
C GLU A 17 -3.31 -16.25 -0.42
N ALA A 18 -2.33 -17.15 -0.54
CA ALA A 18 -2.57 -18.57 -0.76
C ALA A 18 -3.27 -19.20 0.47
N PHE A 19 -2.85 -18.82 1.68
CA PHE A 19 -3.48 -19.26 2.91
C PHE A 19 -4.93 -18.78 3.01
N ALA A 20 -5.19 -17.49 2.73
CA ALA A 20 -6.52 -16.90 2.76
C ALA A 20 -7.45 -17.51 1.70
N GLU A 21 -6.92 -17.82 0.51
CA GLU A 21 -7.61 -18.56 -0.55
C GLU A 21 -8.07 -19.94 -0.06
N GLN A 22 -7.16 -20.73 0.56
CA GLN A 22 -7.51 -22.06 1.06
C GLN A 22 -8.54 -22.01 2.19
N ILE A 23 -8.37 -21.12 3.17
CA ILE A 23 -9.37 -20.93 4.25
C ILE A 23 -10.75 -20.64 3.67
N THR A 24 -10.80 -19.76 2.66
CA THR A 24 -12.06 -19.35 2.03
C THR A 24 -12.69 -20.51 1.26
N ARG A 25 -11.88 -21.31 0.53
CA ARG A 25 -12.32 -22.54 -0.16
C ARG A 25 -12.83 -23.62 0.80
N CYS A 26 -12.23 -23.73 1.98
CA CYS A 26 -12.70 -24.62 3.04
C CYS A 26 -14.06 -24.20 3.64
N GLY A 27 -14.66 -23.09 3.19
CA GLY A 27 -15.98 -22.64 3.62
C GLY A 27 -15.97 -21.77 4.88
N TYR A 28 -14.80 -21.35 5.38
CA TYR A 28 -14.75 -20.43 6.51
C TYR A 28 -15.31 -19.05 6.11
N ARG A 29 -16.24 -18.54 6.92
CA ARG A 29 -16.89 -17.21 6.78
C ARG A 29 -16.83 -16.38 8.07
N GLY A 30 -16.01 -16.80 9.03
CA GLY A 30 -15.86 -16.13 10.31
C GLY A 30 -14.94 -14.90 10.27
N PRO A 31 -14.72 -14.26 11.43
CA PRO A 31 -13.91 -13.05 11.52
C PRO A 31 -12.44 -13.29 11.14
N ARG A 32 -11.84 -12.31 10.46
CA ARG A 32 -10.40 -12.28 10.18
C ARG A 32 -9.74 -11.32 11.16
N SER A 33 -8.85 -11.83 12.00
CA SER A 33 -8.10 -11.04 12.98
C SER A 33 -6.62 -10.95 12.61
N LEU A 34 -5.98 -9.89 13.09
CA LEU A 34 -4.55 -9.68 12.96
C LEU A 34 -3.94 -9.55 14.36
N GLU A 35 -2.99 -10.42 14.67
CA GLU A 35 -2.24 -10.39 15.91
C GLU A 35 -0.76 -10.22 15.57
N ILE A 36 -0.20 -9.08 15.99
CA ILE A 36 1.22 -8.77 15.82
C ILE A 36 1.75 -8.49 17.22
N PHE A 37 2.60 -9.39 17.71
CA PHE A 37 3.35 -9.15 18.93
C PHE A 37 4.48 -8.17 18.61
N ASN A 38 4.43 -7.00 19.22
CA ASN A 38 5.47 -6.00 19.08
C ASN A 38 6.25 -5.93 20.38
N ASP A 39 7.40 -6.59 20.40
CA ASP A 39 8.20 -6.76 21.61
C ASP A 39 9.05 -5.51 21.92
N GLY A 40 9.14 -4.55 20.99
CA GLY A 40 10.09 -3.43 21.05
C GLY A 40 9.51 -2.01 20.90
N PHE A 41 8.24 -1.82 20.55
CA PHE A 41 7.72 -0.47 20.26
C PHE A 41 6.40 -0.17 20.98
N ARG A 42 6.51 0.29 22.23
CA ARG A 42 5.50 1.18 22.85
C ARG A 42 5.51 2.60 22.26
N ALA A 43 6.32 2.85 21.23
CA ALA A 43 6.54 4.17 20.63
C ALA A 43 5.81 4.39 19.29
N SER A 44 5.10 3.39 18.74
CA SER A 44 4.29 3.60 17.52
C SER A 44 2.92 4.19 17.88
N PRO A 45 2.38 5.16 17.13
CA PRO A 45 1.05 5.68 17.37
C PRO A 45 0.00 4.57 17.23
N ASN A 46 -0.67 4.23 18.33
CA ASN A 46 -1.66 3.13 18.40
C ASN A 46 -2.73 3.26 17.30
N GLY A 47 -3.28 4.46 17.10
CA GLY A 47 -4.34 4.70 16.12
C GLY A 47 -3.88 4.55 14.66
N ALA A 48 -2.65 4.99 14.33
CA ALA A 48 -2.11 4.80 12.98
C ALA A 48 -1.84 3.31 12.71
N THR A 49 -1.22 2.64 13.68
CA THR A 49 -0.92 1.19 13.61
C THR A 49 -2.19 0.36 13.42
N ALA A 50 -3.26 0.65 14.17
CA ALA A 50 -4.53 -0.05 14.03
C ALA A 50 -5.18 0.17 12.65
N LYS A 51 -5.12 1.40 12.12
CA LYS A 51 -5.62 1.71 10.77
C LYS A 51 -4.83 0.96 9.70
N ASP A 52 -3.52 0.86 9.84
CA ASP A 52 -2.66 0.16 8.89
C ASP A 52 -2.86 -1.37 8.95
N GLY A 53 -3.07 -1.92 10.16
CA GLY A 53 -3.48 -3.30 10.34
C GLY A 53 -4.82 -3.60 9.65
N TYR A 54 -5.82 -2.72 9.83
CA TYR A 54 -7.10 -2.86 9.15
C TYR A 54 -7.00 -2.77 7.63
N ARG A 55 -6.20 -1.82 7.11
CA ARG A 55 -5.91 -1.71 5.67
C ARG A 55 -5.25 -2.98 5.12
N SER A 56 -4.38 -3.61 5.90
CA SER A 56 -3.72 -4.86 5.53
C SER A 56 -4.73 -6.02 5.41
N LEU A 57 -5.74 -6.07 6.29
CA LEU A 57 -6.82 -7.06 6.20
C LEU A 57 -7.69 -6.84 4.96
N LEU A 58 -8.10 -5.59 4.69
CA LEU A 58 -8.87 -5.26 3.48
C LEU A 58 -8.11 -5.61 2.20
N TRP A 59 -6.81 -5.31 2.16
CA TRP A 59 -5.94 -5.67 1.05
C TRP A 59 -5.89 -7.19 0.83
N LEU A 60 -5.78 -7.97 1.91
CA LEU A 60 -5.75 -9.43 1.82
C LEU A 60 -7.08 -10.00 1.31
N GLU A 61 -8.22 -9.44 1.74
CA GLU A 61 -9.53 -9.83 1.22
C GLU A 61 -9.69 -9.50 -0.26
N GLU A 62 -9.22 -8.32 -0.69
CA GLU A 62 -9.20 -7.93 -2.10
C GLU A 62 -8.37 -8.92 -2.93
N GLN A 63 -7.15 -9.26 -2.49
CA GLN A 63 -6.32 -10.25 -3.18
C GLN A 63 -6.99 -11.63 -3.21
N THR A 64 -7.63 -12.04 -2.11
CA THR A 64 -8.36 -13.31 -2.04
C THR A 64 -9.51 -13.34 -3.05
N ARG A 65 -10.28 -12.25 -3.19
CA ARG A 65 -11.34 -12.14 -4.20
C ARG A 65 -10.78 -12.25 -5.61
N ARG A 66 -9.68 -11.55 -5.92
CA ARG A 66 -9.03 -11.60 -7.25
C ARG A 66 -8.64 -13.03 -7.64
N ARG A 67 -8.25 -13.85 -6.65
CA ARG A 67 -7.89 -15.27 -6.84
C ARG A 67 -9.10 -16.21 -6.89
N LEU A 68 -10.25 -15.78 -6.36
CA LEU A 68 -11.50 -16.55 -6.28
C LEU A 68 -12.69 -15.77 -6.87
N PRO A 69 -12.69 -15.46 -8.18
CA PRO A 69 -13.66 -14.55 -8.79
C PRO A 69 -15.12 -15.05 -8.74
N THR A 70 -15.32 -16.36 -8.57
CA THR A 70 -16.65 -17.00 -8.52
C THR A 70 -17.08 -17.40 -7.11
N CYS A 71 -16.32 -17.04 -6.08
CA CYS A 71 -16.65 -17.40 -4.70
C CYS A 71 -17.75 -16.48 -4.14
N ASP A 72 -18.62 -17.05 -3.31
CA ASP A 72 -19.72 -16.38 -2.62
C ASP A 72 -19.30 -15.73 -1.27
N ALA A 73 -18.02 -15.80 -0.92
CA ALA A 73 -17.51 -15.20 0.31
C ALA A 73 -17.65 -13.67 0.26
N ASP A 74 -18.13 -13.10 1.36
CA ASP A 74 -18.17 -11.66 1.57
C ASP A 74 -16.76 -11.14 1.86
N LEU A 75 -16.05 -10.76 0.80
CA LEU A 75 -14.69 -10.20 0.85
C LEU A 75 -14.75 -8.68 0.57
N PHE A 76 -13.72 -7.92 0.89
CA PHE A 76 -13.63 -6.51 0.49
C PHE A 76 -13.41 -6.29 -1.03
N SER A 77 -14.29 -5.52 -1.68
CA SER A 77 -14.23 -5.20 -3.12
C SER A 77 -14.09 -3.69 -3.33
N PRO A 78 -12.88 -3.14 -3.46
CA PRO A 78 -12.72 -1.73 -3.76
C PRO A 78 -13.17 -1.39 -5.18
N PRO A 79 -13.48 -0.11 -5.47
CA PRO A 79 -13.66 0.34 -6.84
C PRO A 79 -12.38 0.11 -7.67
N PRO A 80 -12.50 -0.06 -9.00
CA PRO A 80 -11.34 -0.19 -9.87
C PRO A 80 -10.35 0.98 -9.72
N LEU A 81 -9.06 0.68 -9.73
CA LEU A 81 -8.02 1.71 -9.67
C LEU A 81 -8.05 2.57 -10.95
N PRO A 82 -7.84 3.89 -10.84
CA PRO A 82 -7.67 4.74 -12.00
C PRO A 82 -6.41 4.38 -12.78
N VAL A 83 -6.41 4.67 -14.09
CA VAL A 83 -5.22 4.50 -14.93
C VAL A 83 -4.20 5.59 -14.62
N TYR A 84 -2.99 5.19 -14.27
CA TYR A 84 -1.89 6.12 -14.01
C TYR A 84 -1.21 6.54 -15.32
N HIS A 85 -1.29 7.83 -15.67
CA HIS A 85 -0.72 8.39 -16.90
C HIS A 85 0.71 8.95 -16.73
N GLY A 86 1.30 8.81 -15.54
CA GLY A 86 2.64 9.32 -15.23
C GLY A 86 2.61 10.43 -14.19
N LEU A 87 3.80 10.94 -13.89
CA LEU A 87 4.00 12.03 -12.94
C LEU A 87 3.75 13.37 -13.64
N GLU A 88 2.72 14.09 -13.22
CA GLU A 88 2.40 15.39 -13.80
C GLU A 88 3.36 16.49 -13.32
N PHE A 89 3.54 16.60 -12.00
CA PHE A 89 4.49 17.53 -11.39
C PHE A 89 4.93 17.03 -10.01
N ILE A 90 5.99 17.64 -9.47
CA ILE A 90 6.42 17.50 -8.08
C ILE A 90 6.32 18.87 -7.43
N GLU A 91 5.59 18.97 -6.33
CA GLU A 91 5.50 20.18 -5.53
C GLU A 91 6.51 20.14 -4.37
N PHE A 92 7.21 21.25 -4.17
CA PHE A 92 8.15 21.41 -3.06
C PHE A 92 7.63 22.47 -2.10
N ALA A 93 7.33 22.08 -0.87
CA ALA A 93 7.08 23.03 0.21
C ALA A 93 8.42 23.60 0.69
N ALA A 94 8.68 24.87 0.38
CA ALA A 94 9.89 25.58 0.77
C ALA A 94 9.55 27.02 1.15
N SER A 95 10.27 27.59 2.11
CA SER A 95 10.22 29.05 2.30
C SER A 95 10.79 29.79 1.09
N ALA A 96 10.50 31.08 0.95
CA ALA A 96 11.03 31.90 -0.15
C ALA A 96 12.57 31.85 -0.24
N ALA A 97 13.26 31.79 0.91
CA ALA A 97 14.71 31.68 0.96
C ALA A 97 15.22 30.30 0.51
N GLU A 98 14.48 29.22 0.80
CA GLU A 98 14.86 27.85 0.48
C GLU A 98 14.54 27.47 -0.96
N ALA A 99 13.50 28.07 -1.56
CA ALA A 99 13.04 27.80 -2.92
C ALA A 99 14.11 28.03 -4.00
N GLN A 100 15.10 28.89 -3.71
CA GLN A 100 16.22 29.16 -4.62
C GLN A 100 17.04 27.90 -4.93
N ARG A 101 17.23 27.02 -3.93
CA ARG A 101 18.08 25.82 -4.05
C ARG A 101 17.51 24.76 -5.00
N PRO A 102 16.27 24.27 -4.83
CA PRO A 102 15.66 23.35 -5.78
C PRO A 102 15.49 24.00 -7.16
N GLY A 103 15.13 25.28 -7.23
CA GLY A 103 15.03 25.99 -8.52
C GLY A 103 16.35 26.03 -9.30
N ASN A 104 17.48 26.24 -8.60
CA ASN A 104 18.80 26.22 -9.22
C ASN A 104 19.23 24.81 -9.66
N ILE A 105 18.90 23.79 -8.88
CA ILE A 105 19.14 22.39 -9.25
C ILE A 105 18.33 22.07 -10.52
N CYS A 106 17.03 22.31 -10.54
CA CYS A 106 16.16 22.03 -11.69
C CYS A 106 16.63 22.73 -12.97
N ARG A 107 17.07 23.99 -12.89
CA ARG A 107 17.63 24.70 -14.05
C ARG A 107 18.88 24.03 -14.62
N ARG A 108 19.74 23.46 -13.77
CA ARG A 108 20.92 22.70 -14.23
C ARG A 108 20.54 21.41 -14.98
N TRP A 109 19.37 20.85 -14.69
CA TRP A 109 18.81 19.68 -15.38
C TRP A 109 17.89 20.05 -16.55
N VAL A 110 18.01 21.29 -17.08
CA VAL A 110 17.28 21.76 -18.28
C VAL A 110 15.77 21.88 -18.07
N PHE A 111 15.29 21.97 -16.81
CA PHE A 111 13.91 22.36 -16.54
C PHE A 111 13.76 23.87 -16.72
N SER A 112 12.72 24.29 -17.46
CA SER A 112 12.36 25.69 -17.61
C SER A 112 11.40 26.13 -16.50
N THR A 113 11.52 27.37 -16.03
CA THR A 113 10.62 27.93 -15.03
C THR A 113 9.31 28.34 -15.69
N ARG A 114 8.19 27.82 -15.19
CA ARG A 114 6.84 28.35 -15.47
C ARG A 114 6.28 28.88 -14.15
N GLU A 115 5.74 30.10 -14.15
CA GLU A 115 4.99 30.59 -12.99
C GLU A 115 3.72 29.76 -12.84
N ALA A 116 3.45 29.28 -11.63
CA ALA A 116 2.20 28.61 -11.32
C ALA A 116 1.07 29.63 -11.43
N THR A 117 0.19 29.46 -12.42
CA THR A 117 -1.07 30.19 -12.45
C THR A 117 -1.94 29.64 -11.33
N ALA A 118 -2.43 30.51 -10.43
CA ALA A 118 -3.28 30.09 -9.33
C ALA A 118 -4.51 29.34 -9.87
N PRO A 119 -4.93 28.21 -9.26
CA PRO A 119 -6.16 27.54 -9.65
C PRO A 119 -7.34 28.48 -9.38
N ASP A 120 -8.22 28.62 -10.37
CA ASP A 120 -9.51 29.31 -10.22
C ASP A 120 -10.32 28.55 -9.16
N ARG A 121 -10.74 29.25 -8.11
CA ARG A 121 -11.37 28.65 -6.92
C ARG A 121 -12.84 28.37 -7.11
#